data_AF-A0A0B4GYA7-F1
#
_entry.id   AF-A0A0B4GYA7-F1
#
_cell.length_a   1.000
_cell.length_b   1.000
_cell.length_c   1.000
_cell.angle_alpha   90.00
_cell.angle_beta   90.00
_cell.angle_gamma   90.00
#
_symmetry.space_group_name_H-M   'P 1'
#
loop_
_entity.id
_entity.type
_entity.pdbx_description
1 polymer ?
#
loop_
_entity_poly.entity_id
_entity_poly.type
_entity_poly.pdbx_seq_one_letter_code
_entity_poly.pdbx_strand_id
1 'polypeptide(L)'
;MRFSIASTALALAGAAHATYWTFSDASVSVGSKTSDKTVETFSDADRVRRTVSFGHQDTLKVALTTKEGSKAKRPHQAFLVLREASGLEAPFALTVKESGKGVVQISHKDLPAQLLTAAAPLEASLVLGSTGSTKGSVTPVFDIAVKLDPGHPTPSPDAPLRYGKLAEIHHIFRADPKNPPRIVSLVFSLAVLATVPALFIGWIGLGGNFGHASEAIGNAPLSHALFFGSIIAMEGVFFLYYSAWNLFQTLPVMGVVAVVAFLSGTKALGEVQARRLAGER
;
A
#
# COMPACT_ATOMS: atom_id res chain seq x y z
N MET A 1 -52.40 -69.83 24.83
CA MET A 1 -51.84 -68.54 24.37
C MET A 1 -50.54 -68.88 23.64
N ARG A 2 -50.48 -68.94 22.30
CA ARG A 2 -50.53 -67.87 21.27
C ARG A 2 -49.11 -67.39 20.87
N PHE A 3 -48.73 -67.76 19.63
CA PHE A 3 -47.77 -67.13 18.66
C PHE A 3 -46.26 -67.21 18.99
N SER A 4 -45.28 -67.27 18.06
CA SER A 4 -45.16 -67.12 16.59
C SER A 4 -43.79 -67.69 16.14
N ILE A 5 -43.65 -68.49 15.07
CA ILE A 5 -43.29 -68.16 13.67
C ILE A 5 -41.85 -67.63 13.41
N ALA A 6 -41.08 -68.46 12.67
CA ALA A 6 -40.08 -68.24 11.60
C ALA A 6 -38.82 -67.39 11.81
N SER A 7 -37.68 -67.91 11.30
CA SER A 7 -37.02 -67.42 10.06
C SER A 7 -35.53 -67.80 10.03
N THR A 8 -35.08 -68.56 9.02
CA THR A 8 -33.67 -68.58 8.59
C THR A 8 -33.63 -68.65 7.07
N ALA A 9 -33.26 -67.53 6.45
CA ALA A 9 -33.09 -67.37 5.01
C ALA A 9 -31.61 -67.52 4.64
N LEU A 10 -31.35 -68.37 3.65
CA LEU A 10 -30.06 -68.55 2.97
C LEU A 10 -29.81 -67.35 2.03
N ALA A 11 -28.64 -66.73 2.10
CA ALA A 11 -28.19 -65.73 1.12
C ALA A 11 -26.93 -66.23 0.40
N LEU A 12 -27.07 -66.57 -0.88
CA LEU A 12 -25.96 -66.74 -1.82
C LEU A 12 -25.48 -65.35 -2.28
N ALA A 13 -24.23 -65.01 -1.98
CA ALA A 13 -23.56 -63.84 -2.52
C ALA A 13 -22.98 -64.16 -3.92
N GLY A 14 -23.70 -63.78 -4.98
CA GLY A 14 -23.12 -63.63 -6.31
C GLY A 14 -22.32 -62.33 -6.37
N ALA A 15 -21.00 -62.42 -6.53
CA ALA A 15 -20.15 -61.27 -6.74
C ALA A 15 -20.45 -60.63 -8.11
N ALA A 16 -21.31 -59.62 -8.13
CA ALA A 16 -21.43 -58.72 -9.27
C ALA A 16 -20.17 -57.83 -9.31
N HIS A 17 -19.22 -58.15 -10.18
CA HIS A 17 -18.14 -57.22 -10.50
C HIS A 17 -18.76 -55.95 -11.08
N ALA A 18 -18.70 -54.85 -10.33
CA ALA A 18 -19.07 -53.55 -10.86
C ALA A 18 -18.14 -53.24 -12.04
N THR A 19 -18.70 -53.12 -13.25
CA THR A 19 -17.95 -52.69 -14.41
C THR A 19 -17.68 -51.19 -14.29
N TYR A 20 -16.41 -50.82 -14.33
CA TYR A 20 -15.95 -49.44 -14.34
C TYR A 20 -15.23 -49.15 -15.67
N TRP A 21 -15.26 -47.90 -16.10
CA TRP A 21 -14.46 -47.43 -17.22
C TRP A 21 -13.00 -47.32 -16.80
N THR A 22 -12.10 -47.91 -17.60
CA THR A 22 -10.66 -47.90 -17.35
C THR A 22 -9.91 -47.57 -18.62
N PHE A 23 -8.58 -47.55 -18.54
CA PHE A 23 -7.71 -47.41 -19.69
C PHE A 23 -6.47 -48.30 -19.58
N SER A 24 -5.87 -48.62 -20.72
CA SER A 24 -4.56 -49.27 -20.80
C SER A 24 -3.68 -48.60 -21.85
N ASP A 25 -2.39 -48.96 -21.83
CA ASP A 25 -1.40 -48.50 -22.81
C ASP A 25 -1.33 -46.97 -22.86
N ALA A 26 -1.45 -46.32 -21.70
CA ALA A 26 -1.44 -44.88 -21.62
C ALA A 26 -0.02 -44.35 -21.57
N SER A 27 0.22 -43.31 -22.35
CA SER A 27 1.49 -42.61 -22.43
C SER A 27 1.25 -41.10 -22.49
N VAL A 28 2.06 -40.37 -21.73
CA VAL A 28 2.20 -38.93 -21.84
C VAL A 28 3.51 -38.64 -22.55
N SER A 29 3.45 -37.82 -23.59
CA SER A 29 4.63 -37.36 -24.32
C SER A 29 4.66 -35.85 -24.34
N VAL A 30 5.80 -35.29 -23.93
CA VAL A 30 6.06 -33.84 -23.97
C VAL A 30 7.34 -33.59 -24.74
N GLY A 31 7.25 -32.72 -25.73
CA GLY A 31 8.41 -32.25 -26.47
C GLY A 31 8.03 -31.26 -27.57
N SER A 32 9.03 -30.54 -28.05
CA SER A 32 8.91 -29.66 -29.20
C SER A 32 9.25 -30.41 -30.50
N LYS A 33 9.04 -29.78 -31.66
CA LYS A 33 9.44 -30.37 -32.95
C LYS A 33 10.97 -30.54 -33.09
N THR A 34 11.75 -29.85 -32.24
CA THR A 34 13.22 -29.72 -32.31
C THR A 34 13.96 -30.30 -31.09
N SER A 35 13.27 -30.80 -30.06
CA SER A 35 13.88 -31.33 -28.82
C SER A 35 13.49 -32.78 -28.54
N ASP A 36 14.26 -33.45 -27.66
CA ASP A 36 13.98 -34.82 -27.20
C ASP A 36 12.62 -34.92 -26.50
N LYS A 37 11.84 -35.93 -26.90
CA LYS A 37 10.51 -36.19 -26.34
C LYS A 37 10.64 -36.94 -25.02
N THR A 38 10.14 -36.35 -23.94
CA THR A 38 9.96 -37.08 -22.67
C THR A 38 8.69 -37.91 -22.79
N VAL A 39 8.81 -39.23 -22.77
CA VAL A 39 7.68 -40.17 -22.83
C VAL A 39 7.61 -40.93 -21.52
N GLU A 40 6.49 -40.84 -20.82
CA GLU A 40 6.23 -41.60 -19.60
C GLU A 40 4.93 -42.39 -19.76
N THR A 41 4.94 -43.64 -19.31
CA THR A 41 3.78 -44.54 -19.38
C THR A 41 3.09 -44.60 -18.03
N PHE A 42 1.76 -44.67 -18.04
CA PHE A 42 0.96 -44.78 -16.83
C PHE A 42 -0.21 -45.73 -17.01
N SER A 43 -0.79 -46.16 -15.89
CA SER A 43 -1.90 -47.10 -15.85
C SER A 43 -3.00 -46.57 -14.91
N ASP A 44 -4.13 -47.27 -14.84
CA ASP A 44 -5.23 -46.91 -13.94
C ASP A 44 -4.85 -47.05 -12.44
N ALA A 45 -3.82 -47.85 -12.13
CA ALA A 45 -3.32 -48.04 -10.77
C ALA A 45 -2.03 -47.25 -10.46
N ASP A 46 -1.23 -46.95 -11.49
CA ASP A 46 0.09 -46.34 -11.34
C ASP A 46 0.11 -44.93 -11.94
N ARG A 47 0.09 -43.93 -11.06
CA ARG A 47 0.35 -42.53 -11.39
C ARG A 47 1.83 -42.33 -11.74
N VAL A 48 2.09 -41.47 -12.71
CA VAL A 48 3.45 -41.00 -13.00
C VAL A 48 4.01 -40.26 -11.78
N ARG A 49 5.13 -40.74 -11.23
CA ARG A 49 5.75 -40.16 -10.02
C ARG A 49 6.54 -38.88 -10.29
N ARG A 50 6.95 -38.65 -11.53
CA ARG A 50 7.74 -37.48 -11.93
C ARG A 50 6.80 -36.39 -12.44
N THR A 51 7.03 -35.16 -11.99
CA THR A 51 6.34 -34.00 -12.56
C THR A 51 6.87 -33.74 -13.96
N VAL A 52 5.97 -33.72 -14.94
CA VAL A 52 6.29 -33.51 -16.35
C VAL A 52 6.44 -32.01 -16.59
N SER A 53 7.59 -31.56 -17.10
CA SER A 53 7.80 -30.14 -17.41
C SER A 53 7.22 -29.79 -18.77
N PHE A 54 6.38 -28.77 -18.84
CA PHE A 54 5.73 -28.32 -20.07
C PHE A 54 6.19 -26.90 -20.42
N GLY A 55 7.08 -26.77 -21.41
CA GLY A 55 7.62 -25.48 -21.87
C GLY A 55 6.80 -24.82 -22.98
N HIS A 56 7.13 -23.55 -23.27
CA HIS A 56 6.36 -22.70 -24.19
C HIS A 56 6.20 -23.25 -25.62
N GLN A 57 7.22 -23.91 -26.16
CA GLN A 57 7.21 -24.51 -27.51
C GLN A 57 6.91 -26.02 -27.50
N ASP A 58 6.61 -26.58 -26.33
CA ASP A 58 6.32 -28.00 -26.19
C ASP A 58 4.86 -28.27 -26.52
N THR A 59 4.60 -29.51 -26.95
CA THR A 59 3.25 -30.01 -27.11
C THR A 59 3.07 -31.25 -26.23
N LEU A 60 2.05 -31.21 -25.37
CA LEU A 60 1.66 -32.31 -24.51
C LEU A 60 0.70 -33.20 -25.28
N LYS A 61 1.11 -34.43 -25.53
CA LYS A 61 0.28 -35.43 -26.20
C LYS A 61 0.08 -36.63 -25.28
N VAL A 62 -1.18 -36.90 -24.96
CA VAL A 62 -1.59 -38.07 -24.19
C VAL A 62 -2.30 -39.05 -25.13
N ALA A 63 -1.82 -40.29 -25.16
CA ALA A 63 -2.38 -41.37 -25.94
C ALA A 63 -2.71 -42.55 -25.03
N LEU A 64 -3.90 -43.13 -25.15
CA LEU A 64 -4.36 -44.22 -24.31
C LEU A 64 -5.41 -45.08 -25.04
N THR A 65 -5.72 -46.25 -24.50
CA THR A 65 -6.82 -47.11 -24.98
C THR A 65 -7.87 -47.24 -23.89
N THR A 66 -9.07 -46.71 -24.12
CA THR A 66 -10.20 -46.79 -23.19
C THR A 66 -10.86 -48.16 -23.20
N LYS A 67 -11.27 -48.63 -22.02
CA LYS A 67 -11.86 -49.94 -21.80
C LYS A 67 -13.12 -49.84 -20.96
N GLU A 68 -14.12 -50.64 -21.32
CA GLU A 68 -15.28 -50.94 -20.49
C GLU A 68 -15.04 -52.32 -19.87
N GLY A 69 -14.60 -52.37 -18.61
CA GLY A 69 -14.08 -53.59 -18.00
C GLY A 69 -12.81 -54.08 -18.71
N SER A 70 -12.86 -55.26 -19.35
CA SER A 70 -11.73 -55.84 -20.08
C SER A 70 -11.74 -55.56 -21.60
N LYS A 71 -12.81 -54.98 -22.15
CA LYS A 71 -12.97 -54.77 -23.60
C LYS A 71 -12.70 -53.32 -23.99
N ALA A 72 -11.89 -53.13 -25.03
CA ALA A 72 -11.66 -51.80 -25.61
C ALA A 72 -12.96 -51.29 -26.25
N LYS A 73 -13.38 -50.08 -25.85
CA LYS A 73 -14.62 -49.46 -26.34
C LYS A 73 -14.50 -47.95 -26.27
N ARG A 74 -15.19 -47.26 -27.18
CA ARG A 74 -15.31 -45.79 -27.19
C ARG A 74 -16.32 -45.33 -26.11
N PRO A 75 -15.90 -44.57 -25.10
CA PRO A 75 -16.82 -43.92 -24.15
C PRO A 75 -17.54 -42.74 -24.81
N HIS A 76 -18.68 -42.33 -24.26
CA HIS A 76 -19.38 -41.12 -24.67
C HIS A 76 -18.64 -39.84 -24.25
N GLN A 77 -18.01 -39.89 -23.08
CA GLN A 77 -17.26 -38.80 -22.46
C GLN A 77 -15.84 -39.25 -22.16
N ALA A 78 -14.85 -38.53 -22.70
CA ALA A 78 -13.44 -38.71 -22.39
C ALA A 78 -12.76 -37.34 -22.37
N PHE A 79 -12.36 -36.89 -21.18
CA PHE A 79 -11.68 -35.62 -20.97
C PHE A 79 -10.40 -35.81 -20.17
N LEU A 80 -9.35 -35.08 -20.55
CA LEU A 80 -8.21 -34.81 -19.71
C LEU A 80 -8.46 -33.46 -19.03
N VAL A 81 -8.67 -33.47 -17.72
CA VAL A 81 -8.91 -32.27 -16.94
C VAL A 81 -7.62 -31.86 -16.25
N LEU A 82 -7.17 -30.64 -16.49
CA LEU A 82 -6.05 -30.04 -15.77
C LEU A 82 -6.60 -29.20 -14.63
N ARG A 83 -6.17 -29.46 -13.40
CA ARG A 83 -6.65 -28.81 -12.19
C ARG A 83 -5.53 -28.09 -11.45
N GLU A 84 -5.82 -26.87 -11.02
CA GLU A 84 -4.97 -26.11 -10.09
C GLU A 84 -5.45 -26.30 -8.64
N ALA A 85 -4.53 -26.16 -7.68
CA ALA A 85 -4.83 -26.21 -6.25
C ALA A 85 -5.93 -25.22 -5.79
N SER A 86 -6.14 -24.11 -6.53
CA SER A 86 -7.21 -23.14 -6.28
C SER A 86 -8.63 -23.70 -6.56
N GLY A 87 -8.71 -24.83 -7.28
CA GLY A 87 -9.97 -25.41 -7.78
C GLY A 87 -10.31 -24.99 -9.22
N LEU A 88 -9.46 -24.20 -9.89
CA LEU A 88 -9.61 -23.92 -11.32
C LEU A 88 -9.31 -25.17 -12.15
N GLU A 89 -10.19 -25.46 -13.13
CA GLU A 89 -10.11 -26.64 -13.97
C GLU A 89 -10.26 -26.27 -15.45
N ALA A 90 -9.49 -26.93 -16.32
CA ALA A 90 -9.64 -26.85 -17.77
C ALA A 90 -9.79 -28.25 -18.37
N PRO A 91 -10.95 -28.57 -18.98
CA PRO A 91 -11.20 -29.85 -19.62
C PRO A 91 -10.73 -29.86 -21.10
N PHE A 92 -10.01 -30.90 -21.49
CA PHE A 92 -9.57 -31.14 -22.87
C PHE A 92 -10.14 -32.46 -23.40
N ALA A 93 -10.92 -32.40 -24.48
CA ALA A 93 -11.58 -33.58 -25.03
C ALA A 93 -10.60 -34.54 -25.71
N LEU A 94 -10.70 -35.84 -25.45
CA LEU A 94 -9.94 -36.86 -26.17
C LEU A 94 -10.63 -37.21 -27.49
N THR A 95 -9.85 -37.30 -28.57
CA THR A 95 -10.31 -37.86 -29.84
C THR A 95 -10.19 -39.38 -29.79
N VAL A 96 -11.29 -40.07 -29.48
CA VAL A 96 -11.34 -41.54 -29.32
C VAL A 96 -11.90 -42.23 -30.57
N LYS A 97 -11.19 -43.21 -31.15
CA LYS A 97 -11.71 -44.04 -32.26
C LYS A 97 -12.62 -45.15 -31.74
N GLU A 98 -13.39 -45.79 -32.62
CA GLU A 98 -14.23 -46.95 -32.25
C GLU A 98 -13.42 -48.08 -31.58
N SER A 99 -12.16 -48.23 -31.96
CA SER A 99 -11.18 -49.16 -31.34
C SER A 99 -10.83 -48.86 -29.87
N GLY A 100 -11.38 -47.81 -29.25
CA GLY A 100 -11.03 -47.35 -27.90
C GLY A 100 -9.73 -46.54 -27.81
N LYS A 101 -8.94 -46.45 -28.88
CA LYS A 101 -7.73 -45.62 -28.90
C LYS A 101 -8.08 -44.14 -28.90
N GLY A 102 -7.66 -43.42 -27.85
CA GLY A 102 -7.86 -42.00 -27.64
C GLY A 102 -6.55 -41.21 -27.67
N VAL A 103 -6.60 -40.03 -28.27
CA VAL A 103 -5.47 -39.09 -28.28
C VAL A 103 -5.98 -37.68 -27.96
N VAL A 104 -5.27 -36.97 -27.10
CA VAL A 104 -5.42 -35.51 -26.90
C VAL A 104 -4.07 -34.85 -27.05
N GLN A 105 -4.06 -33.69 -27.69
CA GLN A 105 -2.87 -32.89 -27.94
C GLN A 105 -3.16 -31.47 -27.47
N ILE A 106 -2.33 -30.98 -26.54
CA ILE A 106 -2.49 -29.68 -25.88
C ILE A 106 -1.20 -28.90 -26.12
N SER A 107 -1.34 -27.72 -26.71
CA SER A 107 -0.25 -26.76 -26.81
C SER A 107 -0.41 -25.65 -25.76
N HIS A 108 0.64 -24.87 -25.54
CA HIS A 108 0.62 -23.77 -24.58
C HIS A 108 -0.44 -22.70 -24.92
N LYS A 109 -0.84 -22.59 -26.18
CA LYS A 109 -1.89 -21.67 -26.66
C LYS A 109 -3.31 -22.12 -26.31
N ASP A 110 -3.49 -23.42 -26.07
CA ASP A 110 -4.79 -24.01 -25.77
C ASP A 110 -5.10 -23.95 -24.26
N LEU A 111 -4.10 -23.64 -23.43
CA LEU A 111 -4.26 -23.47 -22.00
C LEU A 111 -4.86 -22.10 -21.66
N PRO A 112 -5.87 -22.04 -20.77
CA PRO A 112 -6.33 -20.78 -20.21
C PRO A 112 -5.20 -20.04 -19.51
N ALA A 113 -5.18 -18.71 -19.66
CA ALA A 113 -4.12 -17.87 -19.13
C ALA A 113 -3.94 -18.01 -17.60
N GLN A 114 -5.01 -18.31 -16.86
CA GLN A 114 -4.95 -18.55 -15.42
C GLN A 114 -4.14 -19.80 -15.05
N LEU A 115 -4.27 -20.89 -15.81
CA LEU A 115 -3.51 -22.11 -15.60
C LEU A 115 -2.06 -21.98 -16.08
N LEU A 116 -1.80 -21.09 -17.05
CA LEU A 116 -0.44 -20.77 -17.48
C LEU A 116 0.36 -20.04 -16.39
N THR A 117 -0.30 -19.23 -15.58
CA THR A 117 0.30 -18.46 -14.47
C THR A 117 0.32 -19.22 -13.14
N ALA A 118 -0.12 -20.48 -13.12
CA ALA A 118 -0.17 -21.27 -11.89
C ALA A 118 1.22 -21.43 -11.28
N ALA A 119 1.36 -21.07 -10.00
CA ALA A 119 2.63 -21.20 -9.28
C ALA A 119 2.90 -22.64 -8.82
N ALA A 120 1.86 -23.45 -8.68
CA ALA A 120 1.93 -24.85 -8.32
C ALA A 120 1.77 -25.76 -9.55
N PRO A 121 2.34 -26.98 -9.54
CA PRO A 121 2.08 -27.97 -10.59
C PRO A 121 0.58 -28.25 -10.75
N LEU A 122 0.13 -28.35 -12.00
CA LEU A 122 -1.23 -28.70 -12.36
C LEU A 122 -1.43 -30.21 -12.30
N GLU A 123 -2.48 -30.67 -11.64
CA GLU A 123 -2.86 -32.08 -11.58
C GLU A 123 -3.65 -32.45 -12.83
N ALA A 124 -3.17 -33.42 -13.60
CA ALA A 124 -3.88 -33.96 -14.75
C ALA A 124 -4.70 -35.19 -14.33
N SER A 125 -6.01 -35.12 -14.54
CA SER A 125 -6.95 -36.22 -14.25
C SER A 125 -7.69 -36.65 -15.50
N LEU A 126 -7.82 -37.96 -15.70
CA LEU A 126 -8.58 -38.54 -16.79
C LEU A 126 -10.01 -38.83 -16.33
N VAL A 127 -10.99 -38.26 -17.03
CA VAL A 127 -12.42 -38.44 -16.80
C VAL A 127 -13.00 -39.26 -17.94
N LEU A 128 -13.43 -40.48 -17.64
CA LEU A 128 -14.05 -41.41 -18.59
C LEU A 128 -15.47 -41.75 -18.15
N GLY A 129 -16.41 -41.71 -19.08
CA GLY A 129 -17.81 -42.06 -18.80
C GLY A 129 -18.64 -42.33 -20.04
N SER A 130 -19.72 -43.08 -19.89
CA SER A 130 -20.71 -43.29 -20.95
C SER A 130 -22.10 -43.38 -20.36
N THR A 131 -23.12 -43.07 -21.16
CA THR A 131 -24.51 -43.34 -20.81
C THR A 131 -24.71 -44.86 -20.79
N GLY A 132 -24.90 -45.45 -19.60
CA GLY A 132 -25.02 -46.91 -19.43
C GLY A 132 -24.95 -47.34 -17.97
N SER A 133 -24.91 -48.66 -17.72
CA SER A 133 -24.82 -49.26 -16.38
C SER A 133 -23.40 -49.29 -15.79
N THR A 134 -22.38 -49.05 -16.61
CA THR A 134 -20.97 -48.99 -16.21
C THR A 134 -20.66 -47.66 -15.51
N LYS A 135 -20.02 -47.71 -14.34
CA LYS A 135 -19.64 -46.51 -13.58
C LYS A 135 -18.51 -45.75 -14.29
N GLY A 136 -18.62 -44.42 -14.34
CA GLY A 136 -17.54 -43.54 -14.81
C GLY A 136 -16.33 -43.56 -13.87
N SER A 137 -15.18 -43.16 -14.39
CA SER A 137 -13.93 -43.07 -13.63
C SER A 137 -13.33 -41.66 -13.73
N VAL A 138 -12.75 -41.21 -12.61
CA VAL A 138 -11.95 -39.99 -12.50
C VAL A 138 -10.64 -40.41 -11.86
N THR A 139 -9.61 -40.58 -12.67
CA THR A 139 -8.30 -41.08 -12.22
C THR A 139 -7.24 -39.98 -12.38
N PRO A 140 -6.56 -39.54 -11.31
CA PRO A 140 -5.42 -38.63 -11.43
C PRO A 140 -4.21 -39.38 -11.97
N VAL A 141 -3.61 -38.88 -13.06
CA VAL A 141 -2.66 -39.65 -13.88
C VAL A 141 -1.23 -39.12 -13.83
N PHE A 142 -1.03 -37.80 -13.82
CA PHE A 142 0.30 -37.18 -13.73
C PHE A 142 0.19 -35.70 -13.34
N ASP A 143 1.32 -35.09 -12.96
CA ASP A 143 1.42 -33.66 -12.65
C ASP A 143 2.23 -32.92 -13.72
N ILE A 144 1.81 -31.71 -14.04
CA ILE A 144 2.43 -30.86 -15.05
C ILE A 144 2.96 -29.59 -14.40
N ALA A 145 4.26 -29.34 -14.53
CA ALA A 145 4.85 -28.04 -14.21
C ALA A 145 4.95 -27.19 -15.46
N VAL A 146 4.09 -26.17 -15.58
CA VAL A 146 4.10 -25.22 -16.70
C VAL A 146 5.27 -24.26 -16.55
N LYS A 147 6.11 -24.15 -17.58
CA LYS A 147 7.26 -23.24 -17.61
C LYS A 147 7.00 -22.11 -18.60
N LEU A 148 6.86 -20.90 -18.06
CA LEU A 148 6.76 -19.68 -18.84
C LEU A 148 8.13 -19.30 -19.43
N ASP A 149 8.14 -18.83 -20.67
CA ASP A 149 9.33 -18.33 -21.34
C ASP A 149 9.55 -16.84 -20.99
N PRO A 150 10.70 -16.46 -20.39
CA PRO A 150 10.99 -15.06 -20.09
C PRO A 150 11.10 -14.17 -21.33
N GLY A 151 11.33 -14.74 -22.53
CA GLY A 151 11.39 -14.00 -23.79
C GLY A 151 10.02 -13.63 -24.38
N HIS A 152 8.93 -14.24 -23.89
CA HIS A 152 7.57 -14.05 -24.38
C HIS A 152 6.61 -13.90 -23.19
N PRO A 153 6.44 -12.68 -22.65
CA PRO A 153 5.55 -12.45 -21.51
C PRO A 153 4.11 -12.78 -21.91
N THR A 154 3.59 -13.90 -21.39
CA THR A 154 2.17 -14.22 -21.49
C THR A 154 1.39 -13.17 -20.72
N PRO A 155 0.34 -12.54 -21.30
CA PRO A 155 -0.46 -11.57 -20.58
C PRO A 155 -1.12 -12.24 -19.37
N SER A 156 -0.73 -11.81 -18.17
CA SER A 156 -1.43 -12.19 -16.94
C SER A 156 -2.83 -11.60 -17.02
N PRO A 157 -3.90 -12.41 -16.87
CA PRO A 157 -5.24 -11.86 -16.74
C PRO A 157 -5.28 -10.90 -15.56
N ASP A 158 -5.95 -9.76 -15.72
CA ASP A 158 -6.25 -8.88 -14.60
C ASP A 158 -6.97 -9.67 -13.52
N ALA A 159 -6.56 -9.46 -12.27
CA ALA A 159 -7.20 -10.13 -11.15
C ALA A 159 -8.71 -9.84 -11.19
N PRO A 160 -9.57 -10.87 -11.12
CA PRO A 160 -11.01 -10.65 -11.21
C PRO A 160 -11.44 -9.73 -10.08
N LEU A 161 -12.35 -8.80 -10.40
CA LEU A 161 -12.92 -7.88 -9.42
C LEU A 161 -13.55 -8.67 -8.27
N ARG A 162 -12.87 -8.68 -7.13
CA ARG A 162 -13.33 -9.38 -5.93
C ARG A 162 -14.00 -8.37 -5.01
N TYR A 163 -15.32 -8.43 -4.95
CA TYR A 163 -16.10 -7.61 -4.02
C TYR A 163 -15.75 -8.02 -2.58
N GLY A 164 -15.16 -7.10 -1.84
CA GLY A 164 -14.72 -7.28 -0.46
C GLY A 164 -14.49 -5.94 0.23
N LYS A 165 -14.24 -5.98 1.53
CA LYS A 165 -13.90 -4.77 2.30
C LYS A 165 -12.56 -4.23 1.79
N LEU A 166 -12.55 -2.98 1.34
CA LEU A 166 -11.31 -2.27 0.97
C LEU A 166 -10.53 -1.87 2.21
N ALA A 167 -9.23 -1.65 2.03
CA ALA A 167 -8.38 -1.11 3.08
C ALA A 167 -8.86 0.28 3.52
N GLU A 168 -8.76 0.57 4.81
CA GLU A 168 -9.08 1.87 5.38
C GLU A 168 -8.03 2.91 4.96
N ILE A 169 -8.47 4.14 4.65
CA ILE A 169 -7.59 5.23 4.23
C ILE A 169 -7.42 6.20 5.40
N HIS A 170 -6.18 6.37 5.86
CA HIS A 170 -5.83 7.36 6.88
C HIS A 170 -5.24 8.62 6.24
N HIS A 171 -5.71 9.79 6.67
CA HIS A 171 -5.12 11.06 6.26
C HIS A 171 -3.78 11.27 6.95
N ILE A 172 -2.73 11.52 6.17
CA ILE A 172 -1.38 11.79 6.68
C ILE A 172 -1.21 13.30 6.82
N PHE A 173 -1.13 13.77 8.06
CA PHE A 173 -0.84 15.18 8.36
C PHE A 173 0.60 15.55 8.00
N ARG A 174 0.83 16.84 7.72
CA ARG A 174 2.19 17.36 7.56
C ARG A 174 2.93 17.26 8.88
N ALA A 175 4.21 16.93 8.81
CA ALA A 175 5.09 16.96 9.97
C ALA A 175 5.26 18.40 10.49
N ASP A 176 5.38 18.54 11.81
CA ASP A 176 5.62 19.83 12.44
C ASP A 176 6.98 20.42 12.04
N PRO A 177 7.08 21.76 11.88
CA PRO A 177 8.35 22.41 11.58
C PRO A 177 9.33 22.23 12.76
N LYS A 178 10.60 21.99 12.43
CA LYS A 178 11.66 21.80 13.44
C LYS A 178 12.21 23.15 13.92
N ASN A 179 12.15 23.38 15.23
CA ASN A 179 12.74 24.56 15.87
C ASN A 179 14.25 24.40 16.16
N PRO A 180 15.01 25.50 16.20
CA PRO A 180 16.43 25.46 16.56
C PRO A 180 16.66 25.14 18.05
N PRO A 181 17.89 24.72 18.44
CA PRO A 181 18.23 24.48 19.84
C PRO A 181 18.10 25.76 20.69
N ARG A 182 17.45 25.65 21.86
CA ARG A 182 17.20 26.80 22.76
C ARG A 182 18.46 27.57 23.17
N ILE A 183 19.58 26.86 23.31
CA ILE A 183 20.87 27.46 23.70
C ILE A 183 21.33 28.47 22.66
N VAL A 184 21.17 28.15 21.37
CA VAL A 184 21.57 29.05 20.27
C VAL A 184 20.74 30.33 20.34
N SER A 185 19.41 30.21 20.43
CA SER A 185 18.53 31.37 20.57
C SER A 185 18.88 32.22 21.78
N LEU A 186 19.16 31.60 22.93
CA LEU A 186 19.48 32.31 24.17
C LEU A 186 20.79 33.09 24.09
N VAL A 187 21.84 32.50 23.50
CA VAL A 187 23.13 33.18 23.31
C VAL A 187 22.97 34.44 22.45
N PHE A 188 22.24 34.34 21.34
CA PHE A 188 22.01 35.51 20.47
C PHE A 188 21.10 36.55 21.11
N SER A 189 20.07 36.14 21.86
CA SER A 189 19.25 37.09 22.63
C SER A 189 20.07 37.86 23.67
N LEU A 190 20.97 37.18 24.39
CA LEU A 190 21.88 37.83 25.34
C LEU A 190 22.89 38.74 24.63
N ALA A 191 23.39 38.36 23.46
CA ALA A 191 24.29 39.19 22.67
C ALA A 191 23.62 40.51 22.23
N VAL A 192 22.35 40.45 21.80
CA VAL A 192 21.54 41.65 21.49
C VAL A 192 21.29 42.46 22.77
N LEU A 193 20.94 41.83 23.88
CA LEU A 193 20.74 42.55 25.15
C LEU A 193 22.01 43.26 25.63
N ALA A 194 23.18 42.65 25.39
CA ALA A 194 24.49 43.22 25.75
C ALA A 194 24.86 44.49 24.95
N THR A 195 24.22 44.76 23.81
CA THR A 195 24.48 46.02 23.08
C THR A 195 23.93 47.24 23.82
N VAL A 196 22.93 47.07 24.69
CA VAL A 196 22.35 48.14 25.50
C VAL A 196 23.35 48.71 26.53
N PRO A 197 23.96 47.92 27.44
CA PRO A 197 24.98 48.45 28.34
C PRO A 197 26.21 48.93 27.57
N ALA A 198 26.60 48.28 26.46
CA ALA A 198 27.69 48.75 25.62
C ALA A 198 27.43 50.17 25.07
N LEU A 199 26.19 50.47 24.67
CA LEU A 199 25.79 51.82 24.25
C LEU A 199 25.93 52.83 25.38
N PHE A 200 25.44 52.52 26.59
CA PHE A 200 25.55 53.42 27.74
C PHE A 200 27.00 53.67 28.16
N ILE A 201 27.84 52.64 28.16
CA ILE A 201 29.28 52.77 28.41
C ILE A 201 29.92 53.68 27.36
N GLY A 202 29.56 53.50 26.09
CA GLY A 202 30.03 54.34 24.99
C GLY A 202 29.64 55.81 25.17
N TRP A 203 28.39 56.11 25.53
CA TRP A 203 27.95 57.48 25.79
C TRP A 203 28.69 58.13 26.95
N ILE A 204 28.87 57.41 28.07
CA ILE A 204 29.64 57.92 29.22
C ILE A 204 31.10 58.16 28.82
N GLY A 205 31.72 57.23 28.07
CA GLY A 205 33.09 57.35 27.58
C GLY A 205 33.30 58.54 26.63
N LEU A 206 32.27 58.95 25.90
CA LEU A 206 32.26 60.14 25.03
C LEU A 206 31.90 61.45 25.76
N GLY A 207 31.69 61.41 27.08
CA GLY A 207 31.36 62.59 27.89
C GLY A 207 29.87 62.96 27.94
N GLY A 208 28.97 62.04 27.55
CA GLY A 208 27.53 62.21 27.72
C GLY A 208 27.16 62.39 29.20
N ASN A 209 26.41 63.45 29.51
CA ASN A 209 26.09 63.83 30.89
C ASN A 209 24.68 64.44 30.99
N PHE A 210 24.22 64.63 32.23
CA PHE A 210 22.92 65.24 32.56
C PHE A 210 23.06 66.66 33.14
N GLY A 211 24.14 67.38 32.82
CA GLY A 211 24.47 68.67 33.45
C GLY A 211 23.38 69.74 33.34
N HIS A 212 22.61 69.75 32.24
CA HIS A 212 21.53 70.71 32.01
C HIS A 212 20.13 70.20 32.41
N ALA A 213 20.04 69.00 33.01
CA ALA A 213 18.75 68.42 33.39
C ALA A 213 18.07 69.19 34.52
N SER A 214 18.82 69.69 35.51
CA SER A 214 18.27 70.52 36.60
C SER A 214 17.80 71.88 36.09
N GLU A 215 18.57 72.49 35.18
CA GLU A 215 18.21 73.74 34.51
C GLU A 215 16.89 73.56 33.74
N ALA A 216 16.80 72.49 32.92
CA ALA A 216 15.61 72.08 32.16
C ALA A 216 14.37 71.96 33.01
N ILE A 217 14.46 71.16 34.06
CA ILE A 217 13.33 70.92 34.97
C ILE A 217 13.01 72.18 35.78
N GLY A 218 13.99 73.05 36.09
CA GLY A 218 13.78 74.31 36.80
C GLY A 218 12.97 75.33 35.99
N ASN A 219 13.29 75.52 34.70
CA ASN A 219 12.66 76.58 33.90
C ASN A 219 11.30 76.16 33.31
N ALA A 220 11.10 74.89 32.99
CA ALA A 220 9.84 74.39 32.44
C ALA A 220 9.47 72.98 32.97
N PRO A 221 9.23 72.82 34.29
CA PRO A 221 9.08 71.52 34.94
C PRO A 221 7.95 70.69 34.33
N LEU A 222 6.78 71.31 34.16
CA LEU A 222 5.59 70.61 33.68
C LEU A 222 5.72 70.17 32.21
N SER A 223 6.33 71.01 31.37
CA SER A 223 6.51 70.72 29.95
C SER A 223 7.50 69.57 29.74
N HIS A 224 8.65 69.60 30.41
CA HIS A 224 9.64 68.52 30.31
C HIS A 224 9.14 67.21 30.92
N ALA A 225 8.47 67.27 32.09
CA ALA A 225 7.92 66.08 32.72
C ALA A 225 6.82 65.42 31.88
N LEU A 226 5.87 66.20 31.34
CA LEU A 226 4.81 65.66 30.48
C LEU A 226 5.35 65.19 29.13
N PHE A 227 6.32 65.89 28.55
CA PHE A 227 6.90 65.49 27.28
C PHE A 227 7.67 64.17 27.42
N PHE A 228 8.59 64.06 28.37
CA PHE A 228 9.31 62.82 28.62
C PHE A 228 8.38 61.68 29.07
N GLY A 229 7.43 61.99 29.96
CA GLY A 229 6.41 61.04 30.40
C GLY A 229 5.55 60.53 29.24
N SER A 230 5.23 61.38 28.27
CA SER A 230 4.47 60.97 27.08
C SER A 230 5.26 60.03 26.16
N ILE A 231 6.58 60.19 26.06
CA ILE A 231 7.45 59.27 25.32
C ILE A 231 7.45 57.90 26.00
N ILE A 232 7.66 57.86 27.33
CA ILE A 232 7.59 56.60 28.10
C ILE A 232 6.19 55.96 27.99
N ALA A 233 5.12 56.77 28.10
CA ALA A 233 3.76 56.28 27.98
C ALA A 233 3.49 55.69 26.58
N MET A 234 4.04 56.30 25.53
CA MET A 234 3.92 55.79 24.16
C MET A 234 4.57 54.41 24.01
N GLU A 235 5.79 54.23 24.54
CA GLU A 235 6.44 52.91 24.58
C GLU A 235 5.62 51.89 25.38
N GLY A 236 5.01 52.31 26.48
CA GLY A 236 4.07 51.49 27.25
C GLY A 236 2.85 51.06 26.44
N VAL A 237 2.27 51.96 25.64
CA VAL A 237 1.16 51.65 24.73
C VAL A 237 1.60 50.64 23.68
N PHE A 238 2.77 50.79 23.08
CA PHE A 238 3.30 49.81 22.12
C PHE A 238 3.59 48.45 22.76
N PHE A 239 4.11 48.42 23.98
CA PHE A 239 4.30 47.18 24.72
C PHE A 239 2.97 46.47 25.02
N LEU A 240 1.95 47.23 25.43
CA LEU A 240 0.61 46.68 25.67
C LEU A 240 -0.02 46.19 24.37
N TYR A 241 0.19 46.88 23.25
CA TYR A 241 -0.27 46.43 21.94
C TYR A 241 0.41 45.13 21.50
N TYR A 242 1.72 45.00 21.72
CA TYR A 242 2.46 43.77 21.42
C TYR A 242 1.99 42.57 22.28
N SER A 243 1.62 42.81 23.53
CA SER A 243 1.34 41.75 24.50
C SER A 243 -0.14 41.39 24.65
N ALA A 244 -1.06 42.36 24.64
CA ALA A 244 -2.45 42.14 25.08
C ALA A 244 -3.53 42.98 24.38
N TRP A 245 -3.25 44.23 23.99
CA TRP A 245 -4.27 45.14 23.46
C TRP A 245 -4.55 44.92 21.98
N ASN A 246 -5.81 45.14 21.60
CA ASN A 246 -6.19 45.21 20.19
C ASN A 246 -6.01 46.62 19.62
N LEU A 247 -6.12 46.75 18.30
CA LEU A 247 -5.91 48.01 17.60
C LEU A 247 -6.90 49.11 18.04
N PHE A 248 -8.16 48.76 18.29
CA PHE A 248 -9.19 49.73 18.70
C PHE A 248 -9.04 50.24 20.14
N GLN A 249 -8.36 49.49 21.00
CA GLN A 249 -7.95 49.97 22.33
C GLN A 249 -6.70 50.84 22.24
N THR A 250 -5.76 50.47 21.36
CA THR A 250 -4.46 51.12 21.23
C THR A 250 -4.59 52.51 20.59
N LEU A 251 -5.34 52.64 19.49
CA LEU A 251 -5.42 53.89 18.72
C LEU A 251 -5.96 55.09 19.51
N PRO A 252 -7.06 54.99 20.29
CA PRO A 252 -7.55 56.12 21.08
C PRO A 252 -6.56 56.55 22.16
N VAL A 253 -5.95 55.59 22.88
CA VAL A 253 -4.96 55.87 23.92
C VAL A 253 -3.71 56.51 23.32
N MET A 254 -3.23 55.96 22.20
CA MET A 254 -2.12 56.52 21.42
C MET A 254 -2.44 57.96 20.97
N GLY A 255 -3.66 58.21 20.50
CA GLY A 255 -4.12 59.56 20.12
C GLY A 255 -4.04 60.55 21.29
N VAL A 256 -4.51 60.14 22.47
CA VAL A 256 -4.43 60.99 23.69
C VAL A 256 -2.97 61.26 24.07
N VAL A 257 -2.13 60.21 24.13
CA VAL A 257 -0.70 60.36 24.47
C VAL A 257 0.02 61.25 23.43
N ALA A 258 -0.29 61.09 22.15
CA ALA A 258 0.29 61.90 21.07
C ALA A 258 -0.08 63.38 21.18
N VAL A 259 -1.33 63.70 21.54
CA VAL A 259 -1.76 65.09 21.78
C VAL A 259 -1.00 65.68 22.97
N VAL A 260 -0.86 64.93 24.07
CA VAL A 260 -0.08 65.38 25.24
C VAL A 260 1.40 65.60 24.85
N ALA A 261 2.00 64.68 24.10
CA ALA A 261 3.37 64.77 23.62
C ALA A 261 3.57 66.01 22.74
N PHE A 262 2.64 66.27 21.82
CA PHE A 262 2.71 67.41 20.91
C PHE A 262 2.63 68.75 21.66
N LEU A 263 1.65 68.91 22.56
CA LEU A 263 1.45 70.16 23.29
C LEU A 263 2.58 70.43 24.30
N SER A 264 3.02 69.40 25.04
CA SER A 264 4.12 69.54 25.99
C SER A 264 5.48 69.69 25.31
N GLY A 265 5.70 68.97 24.20
CA GLY A 265 6.94 68.99 23.43
C GLY A 265 7.22 70.34 22.77
N THR A 266 6.21 71.00 22.22
CA THR A 266 6.40 72.36 21.65
C THR A 266 6.90 73.36 22.69
N LYS A 267 6.47 73.24 23.95
CA LYS A 267 6.94 74.09 25.06
C LYS A 267 8.32 73.67 25.58
N ALA A 268 8.54 72.36 25.77
CA ALA A 268 9.83 71.82 26.21
C ALA A 268 10.97 72.15 25.23
N LEU A 269 10.75 71.92 23.93
CA LEU A 269 11.72 72.23 22.88
C LEU A 269 11.91 73.73 22.66
N GLY A 270 10.85 74.53 22.83
CA GLY A 270 10.94 75.99 22.78
C GLY A 270 11.81 76.56 23.90
N GLU A 271 11.74 75.98 25.09
CA GLU A 271 12.63 76.34 26.19
C GLU A 271 14.09 75.93 25.91
N VAL A 272 14.33 74.76 25.33
CA VAL A 272 15.69 74.32 24.94
C VAL A 272 16.26 75.30 23.91
N GLN A 273 15.44 75.77 22.97
CA GLN A 273 15.84 76.80 22.01
C GLN A 273 16.18 78.13 22.71
N ALA A 274 15.38 78.55 23.69
CA ALA A 274 15.63 79.78 24.44
C ALA A 274 16.98 79.74 25.19
N ARG A 275 17.30 78.62 25.85
CA ARG A 275 18.63 78.41 26.47
C ARG A 275 19.78 78.54 25.48
N ARG A 276 19.62 77.89 24.32
CA ARG A 276 20.63 77.96 23.25
C ARG A 276 20.86 79.40 22.77
N LEU A 277 19.81 80.22 22.71
CA LEU A 277 19.90 81.63 22.35
C LEU A 277 20.51 82.48 23.47
N ALA A 278 20.33 82.09 24.74
CA ALA A 278 20.97 82.71 25.89
C ALA A 278 22.45 82.33 26.07
N GLY A 279 22.96 81.37 25.29
CA GLY A 279 24.35 80.91 25.35
C GLY A 279 24.58 79.72 26.29
N GLU A 280 23.53 79.17 26.88
CA GLU A 280 23.57 77.95 27.69
C GLU A 280 23.45 76.74 26.76
N ARG A 281 24.55 76.01 26.57
CA ARG A 281 24.63 74.79 25.74
C ARG A 281 25.08 73.60 26.55
#